data_AF-A0A8K0DFJ2-F1
#
_entry.id   AF-A0A8K0DFJ2-F1
#
_cell.length_a   1.000
_cell.length_b   1.000
_cell.length_c   1.000
_cell.angle_alpha   90.00
_cell.angle_beta   90.00
_cell.angle_gamma   90.00
#
_symmetry.space_group_name_H-M   'P 1'
#
loop_
_entity.id
_entity.type
_entity.pdbx_description
1 polymer ?
#
loop_
_entity_poly.entity_id
_entity_poly.type
_entity_poly.pdbx_seq_one_letter_code
_entity_poly.pdbx_strand_id
1 'polypeptide(L)'
;MSSGKFRSKIKQIKQSSGDHDPVQCYHKINGKLIHYKPSRATEGKEMVKVYGNEGTRELIVPNRKPTESPGIWPKSEFNRLKNQAHVITKQDRLVMIEEAERKKLQLQAESQKRKEILQKAQLEQKATQGSKLGDAETEAAQKNQYVLQRAFELRQEQEDEIKNANGLILATKCLAIREAQIIEQELVEKELEEEERRLDMMMEQQRQKAIRDEEEKKRKKDENNQRYVKEVAQQIHENEVLRLVEAERKEEESRNINKALIAMQRDDDEKIRQRKLEQKRTRDELNRANAEIEQYKIVQKEEQRIAELRVQEFMRNKAEREAAREAELNAAKAAKEREIARLRAQQQKAQDQQAALDELNALRVQEEVEREWREREMTAAAKRKQQLEDMKRGRQLQVEDLRKAQALEIERDEQEFHQVAKVQNELYQKDLEKKRQRREAAVQHRKELLKQINEKERERINELKDKFEEGTTLRLEQEVRSININNILKKKVQRLRENNVPENFVRDIERQLKIVEK
;
A
#
# COMPACT_ATOMS: atom_id res chain seq x y z
N MET A 1 43.54 5.10 0.06
CA MET A 1 44.95 4.83 0.39
C MET A 1 45.36 5.69 1.58
N SER A 2 45.90 5.11 2.66
CA SER A 2 47.00 5.69 3.44
C SER A 2 47.54 4.62 4.39
N SER A 3 48.78 4.22 4.21
CA SER A 3 49.38 3.06 4.87
C SER A 3 49.69 3.33 6.35
N GLY A 4 49.25 2.43 7.24
CA GLY A 4 49.73 2.41 8.62
C GLY A 4 51.25 2.16 8.67
N LYS A 5 51.96 2.93 9.50
CA LYS A 5 53.40 2.75 9.77
C LYS A 5 53.61 2.45 11.24
N PHE A 6 53.57 1.15 11.60
CA PHE A 6 54.17 0.69 12.84
C PHE A 6 55.69 0.97 12.79
N ARG A 7 56.18 1.85 13.67
CA ARG A 7 57.61 1.97 13.97
C ARG A 7 57.87 1.38 15.35
N SER A 8 58.45 0.19 15.37
CA SER A 8 59.05 -0.42 16.55
C SER A 8 60.19 0.47 17.06
N LYS A 9 59.93 1.26 18.11
CA LYS A 9 61.01 1.96 18.83
C LYS A 9 61.77 0.95 19.68
N ILE A 10 62.93 0.55 19.18
CA ILE A 10 63.99 -0.11 19.95
C ILE A 10 64.17 0.66 21.27
N LYS A 11 64.14 -0.04 22.42
CA LYS A 11 64.49 0.57 23.71
C LYS A 11 65.96 0.98 23.64
N GLN A 12 66.22 2.26 23.38
CA GLN A 12 67.52 2.85 23.68
C GLN A 12 67.75 2.67 25.18
N ILE A 13 68.82 1.93 25.53
CA ILE A 13 69.35 1.92 26.89
C ILE A 13 69.77 3.37 27.15
N LYS A 14 69.03 4.07 28.01
CA LYS A 14 69.43 5.40 28.47
C LYS A 14 70.70 5.22 29.28
N GLN A 15 71.85 5.53 28.69
CA GLN A 15 73.04 5.87 29.46
C GLN A 15 72.63 6.96 30.46
N SER A 16 72.98 6.78 31.73
CA SER A 16 72.69 7.79 32.73
C SER A 16 73.53 9.03 32.40
N SER A 17 72.94 10.22 32.47
CA SER A 17 73.65 11.46 32.17
C SER A 17 74.66 11.76 33.29
N GLY A 18 75.87 11.23 33.16
CA GLY A 18 76.95 11.33 34.13
C GLY A 18 78.04 10.26 33.96
N ASP A 19 77.70 9.09 33.44
CA ASP A 19 78.67 8.02 33.18
C ASP A 19 79.49 8.31 31.92
N HIS A 20 80.80 8.50 32.09
CA HIS A 20 81.77 8.70 31.01
C HIS A 20 83.02 7.85 31.26
N ASP A 21 83.67 7.42 30.17
CA ASP A 21 84.78 6.46 30.25
C ASP A 21 86.04 7.09 30.87
N PRO A 22 86.89 6.34 31.62
CA PRO A 22 88.06 6.92 32.30
C PRO A 22 89.09 7.59 31.39
N VAL A 23 89.05 7.34 30.08
CA VAL A 23 89.88 7.99 29.05
C VAL A 23 89.41 9.43 28.74
N GLN A 24 88.17 9.77 29.10
CA GLN A 24 87.51 11.04 28.73
C GLN A 24 87.53 12.09 29.85
N CYS A 25 88.10 11.79 31.03
CA CYS A 25 88.18 12.75 32.14
C CYS A 25 89.39 12.52 33.05
N TYR A 26 90.26 13.53 33.13
CA TYR A 26 91.47 13.52 33.97
C TYR A 26 91.29 14.23 35.33
N HIS A 27 90.05 14.57 35.71
CA HIS A 27 89.82 15.28 36.98
C HIS A 27 90.14 14.40 38.19
N LYS A 28 90.80 15.02 39.18
CA LYS A 28 91.20 14.41 40.44
C LYS A 28 90.59 15.18 41.60
N ILE A 29 90.10 14.46 42.61
CA ILE A 29 89.70 15.01 43.91
C ILE A 29 90.60 14.36 44.96
N ASN A 30 91.22 15.17 45.82
CA ASN A 30 92.17 14.73 46.86
C ASN A 30 93.25 13.76 46.32
N GLY A 31 93.80 14.09 45.15
CA GLY A 31 94.89 13.35 44.48
C GLY A 31 94.47 12.09 43.70
N LYS A 32 93.24 11.60 43.86
CA LYS A 32 92.74 10.39 43.16
C LYS A 32 91.83 10.77 41.99
N LEU A 33 91.90 10.02 40.88
CA LEU A 33 91.00 10.17 39.73
C LEU A 33 89.57 9.84 40.15
N ILE A 34 88.60 10.66 39.74
CA ILE A 34 87.18 10.51 40.12
C ILE A 34 86.61 9.17 39.61
N HIS A 35 87.16 8.63 38.52
CA HIS A 35 86.75 7.37 37.88
C HIS A 35 87.58 6.15 38.33
N TYR A 36 88.42 6.29 39.37
CA TYR A 36 89.23 5.18 39.88
C TYR A 36 88.35 4.10 40.54
N LYS A 37 88.08 3.02 39.80
CA LYS A 37 87.52 1.78 40.34
C LYS A 37 88.68 0.86 40.75
N PRO A 38 88.83 0.50 42.04
CA PRO A 38 89.81 -0.50 42.45
C PRO A 38 89.52 -1.84 41.78
N SER A 39 90.58 -2.53 41.37
CA SER A 39 90.53 -3.79 40.61
C SER A 39 90.01 -4.95 41.47
N ARG A 40 90.15 -4.85 42.79
CA ARG A 40 89.62 -5.81 43.78
C ARG A 40 89.01 -5.06 44.96
N ALA A 41 87.93 -5.61 45.54
CA ALA A 41 87.20 -4.96 46.64
C ALA A 41 88.01 -4.79 47.95
N THR A 42 89.16 -5.46 48.06
CA THR A 42 90.13 -5.42 49.17
C THR A 42 91.26 -4.39 48.96
N GLU A 43 91.38 -3.80 47.76
CA GLU A 43 92.50 -2.93 47.41
C GLU A 43 92.45 -1.62 48.22
N GLY A 44 93.50 -1.38 49.03
CA GLY A 44 93.60 -0.20 49.90
C GLY A 44 92.81 -0.26 51.21
N LYS A 45 92.37 -1.44 51.66
CA LYS A 45 91.73 -1.66 52.97
C LYS A 45 92.60 -2.54 53.87
N GLU A 46 92.58 -2.27 55.17
CA GLU A 46 93.30 -3.10 56.15
C GLU A 46 92.62 -4.46 56.34
N MET A 47 93.44 -5.51 56.30
CA MET A 47 93.04 -6.91 56.43
C MET A 47 93.68 -7.52 57.67
N VAL A 48 92.90 -8.23 58.48
CA VAL A 48 93.43 -9.01 59.61
C VAL A 48 93.18 -10.49 59.33
N LYS A 49 94.22 -11.32 59.48
CA LYS A 49 94.11 -12.78 59.37
C LYS A 49 93.82 -13.36 60.74
N VAL A 50 92.74 -14.14 60.86
CA VAL A 50 92.37 -14.83 62.09
C VAL A 50 92.56 -16.33 61.87
N TYR A 51 93.32 -16.95 62.75
CA TYR A 51 93.64 -18.37 62.73
C TYR A 51 92.69 -19.12 63.67
N GLY A 52 91.85 -19.99 63.12
CA GLY A 52 90.97 -20.88 63.88
C GLY A 52 91.11 -22.33 63.41
N ASN A 53 90.52 -23.27 64.15
CA ASN A 53 90.70 -24.71 63.93
C ASN A 53 90.19 -25.21 62.56
N GLU A 54 89.36 -24.42 61.85
CA GLU A 54 88.88 -24.71 60.49
C GLU A 54 89.66 -23.93 59.39
N GLY A 55 90.87 -23.47 59.69
CA GLY A 55 91.74 -22.77 58.74
C GLY A 55 91.74 -21.24 58.91
N THR A 56 92.64 -20.59 58.16
CA THR A 56 92.89 -19.14 58.28
C THR A 56 91.91 -18.35 57.42
N ARG A 57 91.21 -17.37 58.01
CA ARG A 57 90.32 -16.45 57.27
C ARG A 57 90.84 -15.02 57.33
N GLU A 58 90.77 -14.30 56.21
CA GLU A 58 91.17 -12.89 56.10
C GLU A 58 89.92 -12.01 56.14
N LEU A 59 89.84 -11.09 57.10
CA LEU A 59 88.69 -10.18 57.28
C LEU A 59 89.09 -8.72 57.03
N ILE A 60 88.24 -8.00 56.29
CA ILE A 60 88.36 -6.55 56.06
C ILE A 60 87.95 -5.81 57.34
N VAL A 61 88.79 -4.92 57.86
CA VAL A 61 88.45 -4.07 59.01
C VAL A 61 87.54 -2.91 58.56
N PRO A 62 86.33 -2.71 59.14
CA PRO A 62 85.46 -1.60 58.78
C PRO A 62 86.03 -0.25 59.24
N ASN A 63 86.36 0.63 58.28
CA ASN A 63 86.87 1.97 58.58
C ASN A 63 85.73 2.89 59.05
N ARG A 64 85.86 3.48 60.25
CA ARG A 64 84.80 4.29 60.90
C ARG A 64 84.82 5.78 60.55
N LYS A 65 85.72 6.24 59.68
CA LYS A 65 85.74 7.64 59.21
C LYS A 65 84.67 7.85 58.12
N PRO A 66 83.86 8.93 58.18
CA PRO A 66 82.83 9.19 57.17
C PRO A 66 83.45 9.41 55.79
N THR A 67 82.80 8.89 54.75
CA THR A 67 83.28 9.01 53.37
C THR A 67 82.90 10.37 52.79
N GLU A 68 83.76 11.37 52.94
CA GLU A 68 83.59 12.70 52.36
C GLU A 68 83.78 12.68 50.83
N SER A 69 82.77 12.15 50.12
CA SER A 69 82.68 12.16 48.67
C SER A 69 81.47 13.00 48.24
N PRO A 70 81.65 14.22 47.68
CA PRO A 70 80.55 15.04 47.24
C PRO A 70 79.93 14.48 45.95
N GLY A 71 78.65 14.09 46.02
CA GLY A 71 77.86 13.71 44.84
C GLY A 71 77.42 14.94 44.04
N ILE A 72 77.71 14.96 42.73
CA ILE A 72 77.30 16.06 41.83
C ILE A 72 75.92 15.75 41.25
N TRP A 73 74.93 16.61 41.51
CA TRP A 73 73.55 16.45 41.04
C TRP A 73 73.23 17.41 39.87
N PRO A 74 72.50 16.97 38.83
CA PRO A 74 71.98 17.86 37.79
C PRO A 74 71.03 18.93 38.36
N LYS A 75 71.11 20.18 37.87
CA LYS A 75 70.19 21.26 38.27
C LYS A 75 68.71 20.91 38.00
N SER A 76 68.43 20.08 37.00
CA SER A 76 67.09 19.55 36.71
C SER A 76 66.57 18.64 37.83
N GLU A 77 67.38 17.70 38.32
CA GLU A 77 67.04 16.82 39.44
C GLU A 77 66.91 17.60 40.74
N PHE A 78 67.81 18.56 41.00
CA PHE A 78 67.72 19.46 42.15
C PHE A 78 66.41 20.26 42.14
N ASN A 79 66.05 20.88 41.01
CA ASN A 79 64.80 21.62 40.87
C ASN A 79 63.57 20.71 40.95
N ARG A 80 63.63 19.47 40.41
CA ARG A 80 62.55 18.48 40.56
C ARG A 80 62.33 18.14 42.04
N LEU A 81 63.39 17.82 42.77
CA LEU A 81 63.34 17.51 44.20
C LEU A 81 62.88 18.73 45.02
N LYS A 82 63.35 19.94 44.70
CA LYS A 82 62.92 21.19 45.34
C LYS A 82 61.42 21.45 45.14
N ASN A 83 60.90 21.21 43.93
CA ASN A 83 59.48 21.36 43.63
C ASN A 83 58.63 20.24 44.26
N GLN A 84 59.14 19.02 44.36
CA GLN A 84 58.47 17.90 45.03
C GLN A 84 58.46 18.03 46.56
N ALA A 85 59.47 18.69 47.14
CA ALA A 85 59.54 19.02 48.56
C ALA A 85 58.66 20.22 48.96
N HIS A 86 58.17 21.00 48.00
CA HIS A 86 57.30 22.14 48.27
C HIS A 86 55.85 21.67 48.51
N VAL A 87 55.43 21.71 49.78
CA VAL A 87 54.07 21.33 50.20
C VAL A 87 53.10 22.43 49.82
N ILE A 88 52.41 22.25 48.70
CA ILE A 88 51.35 23.16 48.20
C ILE A 88 50.26 23.29 49.26
N THR A 89 50.04 24.51 49.78
CA THR A 89 49.00 24.74 50.78
C THR A 89 47.61 24.77 50.12
N LYS A 90 46.54 24.71 50.93
CA LYS A 90 45.17 24.85 50.40
C LYS A 90 44.94 26.19 49.70
N GLN A 91 45.63 27.26 50.13
CA GLN A 91 45.52 28.59 49.53
C GLN A 91 46.20 28.64 48.16
N ASP A 92 47.43 28.13 48.04
CA ASP A 92 48.17 28.06 46.77
C ASP A 92 47.40 27.25 45.72
N ARG A 93 46.71 26.18 46.16
CA ARG A 93 45.87 25.35 45.30
C ARG A 93 44.65 26.08 44.76
N LEU A 94 44.06 26.99 45.53
CA LEU A 94 42.97 27.87 45.08
C LEU A 94 43.48 28.90 44.08
N VAL A 95 44.63 29.54 44.35
CA VAL A 95 45.25 30.51 43.42
C VAL A 95 45.59 29.85 42.09
N MET A 96 46.13 28.62 42.08
CA MET A 96 46.36 27.87 40.83
C MET A 96 45.07 27.52 40.07
N ILE A 97 43.97 27.25 40.77
CA ILE A 97 42.66 27.03 40.13
C ILE A 97 42.15 28.33 39.51
N GLU A 98 42.15 29.44 40.25
CA GLU A 98 41.75 30.76 39.73
C GLU A 98 42.60 31.20 38.52
N GLU A 99 43.91 31.00 38.55
CA GLU A 99 44.77 31.30 37.40
C GLU A 99 44.46 30.43 36.18
N ALA A 100 44.18 29.14 36.38
CA ALA A 100 43.79 28.22 35.31
C ALA A 100 42.43 28.61 34.72
N GLU A 101 41.47 29.00 35.55
CA GLU A 101 40.16 29.49 35.14
C GLU A 101 40.26 30.83 34.37
N ARG A 102 41.07 31.78 34.85
CA ARG A 102 41.33 33.05 34.12
C ARG A 102 41.96 32.81 32.74
N LYS A 103 42.96 31.92 32.65
CA LYS A 103 43.58 31.54 31.36
C LYS A 103 42.59 30.84 30.44
N LYS A 104 41.73 29.96 30.96
CA LYS A 104 40.64 29.31 30.21
C LYS A 104 39.61 30.33 29.70
N LEU A 105 39.21 31.30 30.52
CA LEU A 105 38.27 32.36 30.16
C LEU A 105 38.84 33.26 29.04
N GLN A 106 40.12 33.62 29.13
CA GLN A 106 40.82 34.40 28.09
C GLN A 106 40.81 33.66 26.73
N LEU A 107 41.21 32.39 26.71
CA LEU A 107 41.19 31.57 25.49
C LEU A 107 39.77 31.38 24.92
N GLN A 108 38.75 31.29 25.80
CA GLN A 108 37.35 31.24 25.37
C GLN A 108 36.90 32.56 24.74
N ALA A 109 37.24 33.71 25.34
CA ALA A 109 36.92 35.03 24.81
C ALA A 109 37.61 35.32 23.48
N GLU A 110 38.88 34.93 23.31
CA GLU A 110 39.59 35.02 22.03
C GLU A 110 38.95 34.14 20.94
N SER A 111 38.54 32.92 21.31
CA SER A 111 37.82 32.00 20.41
C SER A 111 36.45 32.56 20.01
N GLN A 112 35.70 33.16 20.94
CA GLN A 112 34.43 33.84 20.67
C GLN A 112 34.62 35.03 19.72
N LYS A 113 35.56 35.94 20.01
CA LYS A 113 35.90 37.06 19.12
C LYS A 113 36.28 36.60 17.71
N ARG A 114 37.07 35.52 17.58
CA ARG A 114 37.41 34.95 16.28
C ARG A 114 36.19 34.38 15.54
N LYS A 115 35.26 33.74 16.24
CA LYS A 115 33.97 33.29 15.66
C LYS A 115 33.11 34.46 15.21
N GLU A 116 33.00 35.52 16.01
CA GLU A 116 32.24 36.72 15.68
C GLU A 116 32.80 37.44 14.44
N ILE A 117 34.14 37.56 14.33
CA ILE A 117 34.80 38.14 13.16
C ILE A 117 34.52 37.30 11.91
N LEU A 118 34.63 35.97 11.99
CA LEU A 118 34.28 35.07 10.89
C LEU A 118 32.81 35.16 10.50
N GLN A 119 31.90 35.25 11.48
CA GLN A 119 30.46 35.38 11.25
C GLN A 119 30.10 36.71 10.58
N LYS A 120 30.76 37.82 10.95
CA LYS A 120 30.60 39.13 10.30
C LYS A 120 31.13 39.11 8.87
N ALA A 121 32.35 38.61 8.64
CA ALA A 121 32.91 38.46 7.30
C ALA A 121 32.05 37.55 6.40
N GLN A 122 31.41 36.52 6.96
CA GLN A 122 30.49 35.64 6.23
C GLN A 122 29.11 36.25 5.98
N LEU A 123 28.68 37.22 6.80
CA LEU A 123 27.49 38.04 6.54
C LEU A 123 27.75 39.07 5.44
N GLU A 124 28.94 39.70 5.43
CA GLU A 124 29.40 40.63 4.40
C GLU A 124 29.66 39.94 3.04
N GLN A 125 29.94 38.63 3.05
CA GLN A 125 30.01 37.79 1.84
C GLN A 125 28.66 37.27 1.33
N LYS A 126 27.53 37.52 2.02
CA LYS A 126 26.21 37.24 1.44
C LYS A 126 26.00 38.17 0.25
N ALA A 127 25.47 37.62 -0.84
CA ALA A 127 25.42 38.26 -2.13
C ALA A 127 24.87 39.70 -2.06
N THR A 128 25.68 40.67 -2.47
CA THR A 128 25.17 42.01 -2.80
C THR A 128 24.15 41.87 -3.93
N GLN A 129 23.02 42.57 -3.81
CA GLN A 129 21.96 42.56 -4.81
C GLN A 129 22.52 43.00 -6.17
N GLY A 130 22.27 42.21 -7.22
CA GLY A 130 22.84 42.43 -8.57
C GLY A 130 24.22 41.80 -8.82
N SER A 131 24.75 41.00 -7.89
CA SER A 131 25.90 40.12 -8.19
C SER A 131 25.45 38.83 -8.86
N LYS A 132 26.32 38.23 -9.71
CA LYS A 132 26.05 36.93 -10.36
C LYS A 132 25.71 35.79 -9.38
N LEU A 133 26.19 35.91 -8.13
CA LEU A 133 25.84 34.96 -7.06
C LEU A 133 24.41 35.19 -6.57
N GLY A 134 23.97 36.46 -6.44
CA GLY A 134 22.58 36.81 -6.13
C GLY A 134 21.61 36.41 -7.24
N ASP A 135 22.00 36.51 -8.52
CA ASP A 135 21.18 36.02 -9.63
C ASP A 135 21.00 34.49 -9.56
N ALA A 136 22.08 33.74 -9.29
CA ALA A 136 22.01 32.29 -9.09
C ALA A 136 21.22 31.90 -7.82
N GLU A 137 21.35 32.66 -6.72
CA GLU A 137 20.60 32.46 -5.49
C GLU A 137 19.09 32.77 -5.66
N THR A 138 18.74 33.80 -6.44
CA THR A 138 17.34 34.14 -6.73
C THR A 138 16.71 33.16 -7.71
N GLU A 139 17.43 32.69 -8.74
CA GLU A 139 16.97 31.62 -9.62
C GLU A 139 16.79 30.30 -8.84
N ALA A 140 17.72 29.97 -7.93
CA ALA A 140 17.58 28.82 -7.04
C ALA A 140 16.40 28.99 -6.07
N ALA A 141 16.17 30.18 -5.53
CA ALA A 141 15.01 30.48 -4.68
C ALA A 141 13.69 30.34 -5.45
N GLN A 142 13.60 30.84 -6.69
CA GLN A 142 12.43 30.66 -7.56
C GLN A 142 12.17 29.19 -7.90
N LYS A 143 13.22 28.43 -8.25
CA LYS A 143 13.11 26.97 -8.47
C LYS A 143 12.63 26.24 -7.22
N ASN A 144 13.19 26.57 -6.05
CA ASN A 144 12.77 26.00 -4.77
C ASN A 144 11.32 26.38 -4.43
N GLN A 145 10.91 27.63 -4.66
CA GLN A 145 9.53 28.08 -4.46
C GLN A 145 8.56 27.37 -5.40
N TYR A 146 8.91 27.17 -6.68
CA TYR A 146 8.12 26.40 -7.63
C TYR A 146 8.01 24.92 -7.21
N VAL A 147 9.09 24.30 -6.74
CA VAL A 147 9.07 22.92 -6.23
C VAL A 147 8.19 22.82 -4.98
N LEU A 148 8.28 23.77 -4.04
CA LEU A 148 7.43 23.81 -2.85
C LEU A 148 5.96 24.03 -3.20
N GLN A 149 5.65 24.97 -4.10
CA GLN A 149 4.29 25.21 -4.57
C GLN A 149 3.72 23.98 -5.29
N ARG A 150 4.50 23.35 -6.18
CA ARG A 150 4.07 22.13 -6.89
C ARG A 150 3.90 20.95 -5.95
N ALA A 151 4.73 20.80 -4.91
CA ALA A 151 4.55 19.79 -3.88
C ALA A 151 3.29 20.04 -3.04
N PHE A 152 2.99 21.30 -2.74
CA PHE A 152 1.77 21.72 -2.05
C PHE A 152 0.51 21.47 -2.91
N GLU A 153 0.53 21.82 -4.19
CA GLU A 153 -0.54 21.51 -5.15
C GLU A 153 -0.73 20.00 -5.28
N LEU A 154 0.35 19.21 -5.44
CA LEU A 154 0.25 17.74 -5.48
C LEU A 154 -0.34 17.16 -4.18
N ARG A 155 0.00 17.70 -3.01
CA ARG A 155 -0.60 17.30 -1.72
C ARG A 155 -2.10 17.61 -1.68
N GLN A 156 -2.51 18.76 -2.21
CA GLN A 156 -3.94 19.13 -2.32
C GLN A 156 -4.70 18.21 -3.27
N GLU A 157 -4.13 17.86 -4.43
CA GLU A 157 -4.74 16.91 -5.37
C GLU A 157 -4.86 15.48 -4.80
N GLN A 158 -4.18 15.17 -3.68
CA GLN A 158 -4.33 13.91 -2.94
C GLN A 158 -5.43 13.93 -1.89
N GLU A 159 -6.06 15.06 -1.57
CA GLU A 159 -7.25 15.08 -0.69
C GLU A 159 -8.43 14.42 -1.43
N ASP A 160 -9.17 13.52 -0.78
CA ASP A 160 -10.17 12.67 -1.44
C ASP A 160 -11.37 13.48 -1.96
N GLU A 161 -11.74 14.57 -1.28
CA GLU A 161 -12.74 15.54 -1.74
C GLU A 161 -12.33 16.18 -3.07
N ILE A 162 -11.03 16.43 -3.27
CA ILE A 162 -10.48 17.00 -4.50
C ILE A 162 -10.34 15.93 -5.60
N LYS A 163 -9.98 14.68 -5.26
CA LYS A 163 -10.04 13.56 -6.20
C LYS A 163 -11.46 13.34 -6.74
N ASN A 164 -12.47 13.39 -5.87
CA ASN A 164 -13.87 13.28 -6.26
C ASN A 164 -14.28 14.41 -7.20
N ALA A 165 -13.86 15.65 -6.92
CA ALA A 165 -14.07 16.79 -7.82
C ALA A 165 -13.38 16.61 -9.18
N ASN A 166 -12.15 16.11 -9.22
CA ASN A 166 -11.45 15.81 -10.46
C ASN A 166 -12.16 14.72 -11.28
N GLY A 167 -12.64 13.66 -10.63
CA GLY A 167 -13.43 12.60 -11.27
C GLY A 167 -14.73 13.13 -11.87
N LEU A 168 -15.41 14.03 -11.14
CA LEU A 168 -16.61 14.69 -11.64
C LEU A 168 -16.32 15.60 -12.83
N ILE A 169 -15.30 16.46 -12.73
CA ILE A 169 -14.85 17.33 -13.83
C ILE A 169 -14.53 16.51 -15.09
N LEU A 170 -13.91 15.34 -14.94
CA LEU A 170 -13.62 14.43 -16.05
C LEU A 170 -14.91 13.86 -16.66
N ALA A 171 -15.85 13.39 -15.83
CA ALA A 171 -17.15 12.89 -16.31
C ALA A 171 -17.93 13.95 -17.08
N THR A 172 -17.96 15.19 -16.57
CA THR A 172 -18.62 16.33 -17.23
C THR A 172 -17.95 16.71 -18.54
N LYS A 173 -16.61 16.64 -18.64
CA LYS A 173 -15.90 16.82 -19.92
C LYS A 173 -16.31 15.76 -20.95
N CYS A 174 -16.41 14.49 -20.54
CA CYS A 174 -16.89 13.42 -21.41
C CYS A 174 -18.35 13.63 -21.87
N LEU A 175 -19.20 14.16 -20.99
CA LEU A 175 -20.59 14.51 -21.33
C LEU A 175 -20.63 15.66 -22.36
N ALA A 176 -19.88 16.75 -22.13
CA ALA A 176 -19.81 17.88 -23.05
C ALA A 176 -19.30 17.49 -24.44
N ILE A 177 -18.29 16.61 -24.53
CA ILE A 177 -17.81 16.07 -25.80
C ILE A 177 -18.89 15.21 -26.47
N ARG A 178 -19.62 14.37 -25.72
CA ARG A 178 -20.71 13.55 -26.26
C ARG A 178 -21.85 14.40 -26.80
N GLU A 179 -22.27 15.45 -26.09
CA GLU A 179 -23.33 16.34 -26.56
C GLU A 179 -22.91 17.08 -27.83
N ALA A 180 -21.66 17.56 -27.91
CA ALA A 180 -21.12 18.13 -29.15
C ALA A 180 -21.12 17.12 -30.31
N GLN A 181 -20.74 15.86 -30.07
CA GLN A 181 -20.77 14.78 -31.07
C GLN A 181 -22.20 14.43 -31.53
N ILE A 182 -23.20 14.48 -30.65
CA ILE A 182 -24.61 14.25 -31.02
C ILE A 182 -25.09 15.38 -31.94
N ILE A 183 -24.77 16.64 -31.61
CA ILE A 183 -25.11 17.81 -32.43
C ILE A 183 -24.40 17.75 -33.80
N GLU A 184 -23.13 17.33 -33.83
CA GLU A 184 -22.37 17.10 -35.06
C GLU A 184 -23.01 15.99 -35.91
N GLN A 185 -23.40 14.87 -35.31
CA GLN A 185 -24.08 13.77 -36.00
C GLN A 185 -25.44 14.20 -36.57
N GLU A 186 -26.25 14.94 -35.80
CA GLU A 186 -27.53 15.49 -36.25
C GLU A 186 -27.37 16.54 -37.37
N LEU A 187 -26.23 17.21 -37.46
CA LEU A 187 -25.93 18.12 -38.57
C LEU A 187 -25.57 17.34 -39.83
N VAL A 188 -24.67 16.35 -39.71
CA VAL A 188 -24.27 15.46 -40.81
C VAL A 188 -25.46 14.69 -41.37
N GLU A 189 -26.38 14.22 -40.53
CA GLU A 189 -27.62 13.55 -40.97
C GLU A 189 -28.49 14.47 -41.82
N LYS A 190 -28.65 15.75 -41.44
CA LYS A 190 -29.39 16.75 -42.23
C LYS A 190 -28.70 17.08 -43.55
N GLU A 191 -27.38 17.24 -43.55
CA GLU A 191 -26.59 17.47 -44.79
C GLU A 191 -26.69 16.28 -45.75
N LEU A 192 -26.70 15.05 -45.23
CA LEU A 192 -26.93 13.83 -46.00
C LEU A 192 -28.35 13.77 -46.58
N GLU A 193 -29.38 14.04 -45.78
CA GLU A 193 -30.77 14.11 -46.27
C GLU A 193 -30.95 15.15 -47.40
N GLU A 194 -30.28 16.30 -47.31
CA GLU A 194 -30.34 17.34 -48.34
C GLU A 194 -29.67 16.90 -49.65
N GLU A 195 -28.50 16.25 -49.59
CA GLU A 195 -27.83 15.72 -50.79
C GLU A 195 -28.57 14.49 -51.37
N GLU A 196 -29.17 13.63 -50.54
CA GLU A 196 -30.04 12.53 -51.00
C GLU A 196 -31.25 13.06 -51.77
N ARG A 197 -31.98 14.06 -51.22
CA ARG A 197 -33.09 14.72 -51.94
C ARG A 197 -32.64 15.33 -53.26
N ARG A 198 -31.45 15.93 -53.31
CA ARG A 198 -30.86 16.50 -54.53
C ARG A 198 -30.52 15.41 -55.56
N LEU A 199 -29.99 14.26 -55.13
CA LEU A 199 -29.72 13.09 -55.98
C LEU A 199 -31.02 12.51 -56.54
N ASP A 200 -32.05 12.33 -55.70
CA ASP A 200 -33.38 11.86 -56.11
C ASP A 200 -34.03 12.77 -57.16
N MET A 201 -33.93 14.10 -56.97
CA MET A 201 -34.40 15.06 -57.97
C MET A 201 -33.66 14.91 -59.32
N MET A 202 -32.36 14.66 -59.31
CA MET A 202 -31.59 14.41 -60.55
C MET A 202 -31.96 13.06 -61.18
N MET A 203 -32.17 12.02 -60.39
CA MET A 203 -32.61 10.70 -60.87
C MET A 203 -34.02 10.76 -61.48
N GLU A 204 -34.95 11.48 -60.86
CA GLU A 204 -36.30 11.69 -61.40
C GLU A 204 -36.27 12.50 -62.70
N GLN A 205 -35.43 13.54 -62.80
CA GLN A 205 -35.22 14.26 -64.07
C GLN A 205 -34.66 13.35 -65.18
N GLN A 206 -33.72 12.45 -64.86
CA GLN A 206 -33.22 11.46 -65.80
C GLN A 206 -34.31 10.46 -66.21
N ARG A 207 -35.12 9.97 -65.27
CA ARG A 207 -36.27 9.09 -65.55
C ARG A 207 -37.28 9.75 -66.49
N GLN A 208 -37.66 11.00 -66.21
CA GLN A 208 -38.57 11.78 -67.06
C GLN A 208 -37.97 12.09 -68.44
N LYS A 209 -36.65 12.21 -68.56
CA LYS A 209 -35.99 12.32 -69.86
C LYS A 209 -36.06 11.01 -70.62
N ALA A 210 -35.72 9.88 -69.99
CA ALA A 210 -35.79 8.56 -70.60
C ALA A 210 -37.21 8.20 -71.09
N ILE A 211 -38.25 8.53 -70.31
CA ILE A 211 -39.66 8.36 -70.72
C ILE A 211 -39.97 9.18 -71.98
N ARG A 212 -39.60 10.47 -72.01
CA ARG A 212 -39.79 11.33 -73.19
C ARG A 212 -39.04 10.80 -74.41
N ASP A 213 -37.80 10.33 -74.24
CA ASP A 213 -37.00 9.74 -75.32
C ASP A 213 -37.63 8.43 -75.85
N GLU A 214 -38.30 7.63 -74.99
CA GLU A 214 -39.09 6.47 -75.42
C GLU A 214 -40.39 6.85 -76.13
N GLU A 215 -41.12 7.85 -75.63
CA GLU A 215 -42.33 8.36 -76.28
C GLU A 215 -42.01 8.91 -77.68
N GLU A 216 -40.92 9.65 -77.84
CA GLU A 216 -40.47 10.12 -79.16
C GLU A 216 -40.10 8.96 -80.09
N LYS A 217 -39.46 7.90 -79.58
CA LYS A 217 -39.19 6.67 -80.34
C LYS A 217 -40.47 5.93 -80.73
N LYS A 218 -41.47 5.85 -79.84
CA LYS A 218 -42.80 5.28 -80.15
C LYS A 218 -43.50 6.09 -81.23
N ARG A 219 -43.59 7.41 -81.07
CA ARG A 219 -44.15 8.32 -82.09
C ARG A 219 -43.49 8.15 -83.46
N LYS A 220 -42.15 8.10 -83.53
CA LYS A 220 -41.44 7.86 -84.80
C LYS A 220 -41.75 6.48 -85.41
N LYS A 221 -41.92 5.44 -84.59
CA LYS A 221 -42.38 4.12 -85.07
C LYS A 221 -43.82 4.17 -85.58
N ASP A 222 -44.71 4.87 -84.90
CA ASP A 222 -46.11 5.01 -85.30
C ASP A 222 -46.26 5.83 -86.59
N GLU A 223 -45.49 6.92 -86.73
CA GLU A 223 -45.41 7.72 -87.96
C GLU A 223 -44.87 6.89 -89.14
N ASN A 224 -43.84 6.06 -88.91
CA ASN A 224 -43.32 5.13 -89.93
C ASN A 224 -44.31 4.02 -90.28
N ASN A 225 -44.99 3.44 -89.29
CA ASN A 225 -46.06 2.45 -89.51
C ASN A 225 -47.21 3.05 -90.32
N GLN A 226 -47.62 4.29 -90.05
CA GLN A 226 -48.65 4.98 -90.84
C GLN A 226 -48.22 5.22 -92.29
N ARG A 227 -46.94 5.52 -92.55
CA ARG A 227 -46.39 5.62 -93.92
C ARG A 227 -46.45 4.26 -94.62
N TYR A 228 -45.94 3.22 -93.97
CA TYR A 228 -45.96 1.85 -94.49
C TYR A 228 -47.39 1.35 -94.80
N VAL A 229 -48.36 1.60 -93.90
CA VAL A 229 -49.76 1.25 -94.13
C VAL A 229 -50.35 1.98 -95.35
N LYS A 230 -49.97 3.25 -95.59
CA LYS A 230 -50.39 3.99 -96.79
C LYS A 230 -49.76 3.42 -98.07
N GLU A 231 -48.47 3.08 -98.03
CA GLU A 231 -47.77 2.45 -99.16
C GLU A 231 -48.36 1.07 -99.50
N VAL A 232 -48.65 0.24 -98.50
CA VAL A 232 -49.34 -1.05 -98.70
C VAL A 232 -50.76 -0.87 -99.24
N ALA A 233 -51.51 0.13 -98.76
CA ALA A 233 -52.83 0.44 -99.29
C ALA A 233 -52.78 0.89 -100.76
N GLN A 234 -51.76 1.67 -101.15
CA GLN A 234 -51.50 2.02 -102.55
C GLN A 234 -51.17 0.78 -103.39
N GLN A 235 -50.30 -0.12 -102.92
CA GLN A 235 -49.99 -1.38 -103.61
C GLN A 235 -51.22 -2.28 -103.77
N ILE A 236 -52.12 -2.35 -102.78
CA ILE A 236 -53.38 -3.09 -102.91
C ILE A 236 -54.24 -2.47 -104.02
N HIS A 237 -54.39 -1.15 -104.03
CA HIS A 237 -55.16 -0.44 -105.04
C HIS A 237 -54.57 -0.61 -106.46
N GLU A 238 -53.25 -0.53 -106.62
CA GLU A 238 -52.56 -0.80 -107.88
C GLU A 238 -52.80 -2.23 -108.36
N ASN A 239 -52.75 -3.22 -107.47
CA ASN A 239 -53.06 -4.62 -107.79
C ASN A 239 -54.54 -4.83 -108.16
N GLU A 240 -55.48 -4.09 -107.54
CA GLU A 240 -56.90 -4.11 -107.92
C GLU A 240 -57.12 -3.52 -109.32
N VAL A 241 -56.46 -2.40 -109.64
CA VAL A 241 -56.49 -1.82 -110.99
C VAL A 241 -55.89 -2.77 -112.02
N LEU A 242 -54.76 -3.41 -111.73
CA LEU A 242 -54.16 -4.43 -112.61
C LEU A 242 -55.10 -5.63 -112.83
N ARG A 243 -55.80 -6.10 -111.79
CA ARG A 243 -56.82 -7.16 -111.94
C ARG A 243 -57.99 -6.73 -112.82
N LEU A 244 -58.43 -5.47 -112.74
CA LEU A 244 -59.49 -4.94 -113.60
C LEU A 244 -59.03 -4.87 -115.06
N VAL A 245 -57.80 -4.42 -115.33
CA VAL A 245 -57.20 -4.40 -116.68
C VAL A 245 -57.03 -5.82 -117.25
N GLU A 246 -56.62 -6.80 -116.42
CA GLU A 246 -56.58 -8.20 -116.84
C GLU A 246 -57.97 -8.78 -117.15
N ALA A 247 -59.01 -8.37 -116.40
CA ALA A 247 -60.39 -8.79 -116.66
C ALA A 247 -60.91 -8.20 -117.98
N GLU A 248 -60.68 -6.91 -118.23
CA GLU A 248 -61.03 -6.24 -119.49
C GLU A 248 -60.31 -6.89 -120.69
N ARG A 249 -59.02 -7.19 -120.57
CA ARG A 249 -58.26 -7.94 -121.58
C ARG A 249 -58.85 -9.33 -121.82
N LYS A 250 -59.25 -10.07 -120.78
CA LYS A 250 -59.93 -11.37 -120.92
C LYS A 250 -61.29 -11.25 -121.59
N GLU A 251 -62.02 -10.15 -121.39
CA GLU A 251 -63.24 -9.87 -122.15
C GLU A 251 -62.95 -9.61 -123.63
N GLU A 252 -61.93 -8.83 -123.98
CA GLU A 252 -61.55 -8.61 -125.38
C GLU A 252 -61.07 -9.90 -126.07
N GLU A 253 -60.24 -10.69 -125.40
CA GLU A 253 -59.84 -12.03 -125.85
C GLU A 253 -61.08 -12.92 -126.04
N SER A 254 -62.04 -12.90 -125.11
CA SER A 254 -63.31 -13.66 -125.22
C SER A 254 -64.19 -13.17 -126.36
N ARG A 255 -64.29 -11.85 -126.61
CA ARG A 255 -65.02 -11.27 -127.75
C ARG A 255 -64.38 -11.68 -129.08
N ASN A 256 -63.05 -11.76 -129.13
CA ASN A 256 -62.30 -12.21 -130.32
C ASN A 256 -62.43 -13.72 -130.55
N ILE A 257 -62.38 -14.53 -129.49
CA ILE A 257 -62.67 -15.98 -129.54
C ILE A 257 -64.10 -16.23 -130.02
N ASN A 258 -65.08 -15.45 -129.55
CA ASN A 258 -66.48 -15.61 -129.98
C ASN A 258 -66.66 -15.26 -131.47
N LYS A 259 -66.03 -14.19 -131.96
CA LYS A 259 -65.97 -13.89 -133.42
C LYS A 259 -65.34 -15.03 -134.22
N ALA A 260 -64.24 -15.62 -133.73
CA ALA A 260 -63.60 -16.77 -134.37
C ALA A 260 -64.48 -18.03 -134.33
N LEU A 261 -65.22 -18.25 -133.23
CA LEU A 261 -66.16 -19.35 -133.08
C LEU A 261 -67.34 -19.23 -134.06
N ILE A 262 -67.87 -18.01 -134.27
CA ILE A 262 -68.93 -17.76 -135.27
C ILE A 262 -68.43 -18.03 -136.69
N ALA A 263 -67.17 -17.72 -137.00
CA ALA A 263 -66.55 -18.09 -138.28
C ALA A 263 -66.40 -19.62 -138.40
N MET A 264 -65.87 -20.27 -137.36
CA MET A 264 -65.69 -21.73 -137.33
C MET A 264 -67.03 -22.49 -137.40
N GLN A 265 -68.10 -21.97 -136.80
CA GLN A 265 -69.45 -22.55 -136.90
C GLN A 265 -69.99 -22.52 -138.34
N ARG A 266 -69.67 -21.50 -139.14
CA ARG A 266 -70.03 -21.47 -140.57
C ARG A 266 -69.30 -22.55 -141.35
N ASP A 267 -67.99 -22.69 -141.14
CA ASP A 267 -67.18 -23.74 -141.76
C ASP A 267 -67.59 -25.15 -141.30
N ASP A 268 -67.98 -25.31 -140.03
CA ASP A 268 -68.40 -26.58 -139.47
C ASP A 268 -69.83 -26.95 -139.86
N ASP A 269 -70.73 -25.99 -140.11
CA ASP A 269 -72.03 -26.27 -140.74
C ASP A 269 -71.85 -26.84 -142.17
N GLU A 270 -70.86 -26.36 -142.92
CA GLU A 270 -70.50 -26.95 -144.22
C GLU A 270 -69.94 -28.36 -144.08
N LYS A 271 -69.06 -28.62 -143.09
CA LYS A 271 -68.53 -29.97 -142.80
C LYS A 271 -69.56 -30.92 -142.20
N ILE A 272 -70.54 -30.45 -141.44
CA ILE A 272 -71.60 -31.28 -140.86
C ILE A 272 -72.55 -31.78 -141.95
N ARG A 273 -72.80 -30.99 -143.00
CA ARG A 273 -73.50 -31.49 -144.21
C ARG A 273 -72.75 -32.66 -144.84
N GLN A 274 -71.42 -32.62 -144.87
CA GLN A 274 -70.58 -33.72 -145.38
C GLN A 274 -70.56 -34.93 -144.42
N ARG A 275 -70.30 -34.73 -143.12
CA ARG A 275 -70.23 -35.83 -142.13
C ARG A 275 -71.58 -36.54 -141.89
N LYS A 276 -72.72 -35.87 -142.04
CA LYS A 276 -74.05 -36.54 -142.00
C LYS A 276 -74.23 -37.55 -143.14
N LEU A 277 -73.49 -37.41 -144.23
CA LEU A 277 -73.42 -38.38 -145.33
C LEU A 277 -72.65 -39.65 -144.92
N GLU A 278 -71.68 -39.52 -144.00
CA GLU A 278 -70.77 -40.60 -143.57
C GLU A 278 -71.22 -41.33 -142.31
N GLN A 279 -71.66 -40.60 -141.26
CA GLN A 279 -71.92 -41.19 -139.93
C GLN A 279 -73.11 -42.17 -139.89
N LYS A 280 -73.94 -42.17 -140.94
CA LYS A 280 -74.92 -43.25 -141.20
C LYS A 280 -74.29 -44.64 -141.43
N ARG A 281 -72.96 -44.75 -141.55
CA ARG A 281 -72.25 -46.00 -141.89
C ARG A 281 -71.63 -46.76 -140.70
N THR A 282 -71.52 -46.20 -139.50
CA THR A 282 -70.64 -46.75 -138.43
C THR A 282 -71.28 -47.02 -137.06
N ARG A 283 -72.56 -46.70 -136.84
CA ARG A 283 -73.18 -46.79 -135.49
C ARG A 283 -73.52 -48.22 -135.03
N ASP A 284 -73.39 -49.21 -135.90
CA ASP A 284 -74.03 -50.52 -135.72
C ASP A 284 -73.20 -51.56 -134.91
N GLU A 285 -72.06 -51.19 -134.30
CA GLU A 285 -71.02 -52.17 -133.90
C GLU A 285 -70.71 -52.40 -132.38
N LEU A 286 -70.82 -51.43 -131.44
CA LEU A 286 -69.93 -51.41 -130.25
C LEU A 286 -70.45 -51.84 -128.83
N ASN A 287 -71.76 -51.91 -128.54
CA ASN A 287 -72.28 -51.93 -127.15
C ASN A 287 -72.21 -53.28 -126.35
N ARG A 288 -71.04 -53.84 -125.97
CA ARG A 288 -70.99 -55.27 -125.48
C ARG A 288 -70.16 -55.71 -124.23
N ALA A 289 -69.48 -54.89 -123.40
CA ALA A 289 -68.64 -55.46 -122.31
C ALA A 289 -68.45 -54.58 -121.02
N ASN A 290 -67.66 -55.11 -120.06
CA ASN A 290 -67.16 -54.56 -118.77
C ASN A 290 -68.17 -54.47 -117.59
N ALA A 291 -67.98 -55.25 -116.51
CA ALA A 291 -68.90 -55.26 -115.34
C ALA A 291 -68.36 -55.70 -113.92
N GLU A 292 -67.06 -55.83 -113.60
CA GLU A 292 -66.56 -56.59 -112.40
C GLU A 292 -65.24 -56.06 -111.73
N ILE A 293 -65.07 -55.95 -110.36
CA ILE A 293 -63.74 -55.53 -109.76
C ILE A 293 -63.27 -55.79 -108.26
N GLU A 294 -64.04 -55.63 -107.16
CA GLU A 294 -63.56 -54.74 -106.04
C GLU A 294 -63.06 -55.23 -104.63
N GLN A 295 -63.60 -56.29 -103.99
CA GLN A 295 -64.16 -56.14 -102.62
C GLN A 295 -63.29 -56.21 -101.32
N TYR A 296 -61.98 -56.52 -101.31
CA TYR A 296 -61.23 -56.90 -100.07
C TYR A 296 -60.74 -55.74 -99.14
N LYS A 297 -60.93 -55.79 -97.79
CA LYS A 297 -60.66 -54.62 -96.88
C LYS A 297 -60.22 -54.73 -95.38
N ILE A 298 -60.52 -55.75 -94.55
CA ILE A 298 -61.10 -55.45 -93.19
C ILE A 298 -60.26 -55.58 -91.86
N VAL A 299 -59.40 -56.58 -91.65
CA VAL A 299 -59.24 -57.36 -90.37
C VAL A 299 -58.46 -56.78 -89.14
N GLN A 300 -58.03 -55.51 -89.06
CA GLN A 300 -56.72 -55.18 -88.41
C GLN A 300 -56.66 -54.41 -87.02
N LYS A 301 -57.41 -54.72 -85.92
CA LYS A 301 -57.65 -53.71 -84.83
C LYS A 301 -57.45 -53.93 -83.28
N GLU A 302 -56.98 -55.05 -82.71
CA GLU A 302 -57.28 -55.37 -81.27
C GLU A 302 -56.19 -55.33 -80.14
N GLU A 303 -54.93 -54.93 -80.34
CA GLU A 303 -53.81 -55.31 -79.41
C GLU A 303 -53.45 -54.42 -78.17
N GLN A 304 -54.11 -53.30 -77.85
CA GLN A 304 -53.46 -52.18 -77.09
C GLN A 304 -53.60 -52.09 -75.53
N ARG A 305 -54.01 -53.11 -74.75
CA ARG A 305 -54.62 -52.89 -73.39
C ARG A 305 -53.78 -53.07 -72.09
N ILE A 306 -52.47 -53.38 -72.09
CA ILE A 306 -51.80 -54.02 -70.91
C ILE A 306 -50.96 -53.09 -69.95
N ALA A 307 -50.81 -51.79 -70.19
CA ALA A 307 -49.67 -51.00 -69.65
C ALA A 307 -49.77 -50.35 -68.22
N GLU A 308 -50.87 -50.44 -67.46
CA GLU A 308 -51.18 -49.45 -66.38
C GLU A 308 -50.69 -49.73 -64.93
N LEU A 309 -49.91 -50.78 -64.64
CA LEU A 309 -49.75 -51.32 -63.27
C LEU A 309 -48.59 -50.78 -62.37
N ARG A 310 -48.04 -49.56 -62.58
CA ARG A 310 -46.73 -49.14 -62.01
C ARG A 310 -46.68 -48.06 -60.89
N VAL A 311 -47.80 -47.67 -60.26
CA VAL A 311 -47.89 -46.39 -59.50
C VAL A 311 -47.83 -46.50 -57.94
N GLN A 312 -47.66 -47.68 -57.34
CA GLN A 312 -47.95 -47.88 -55.90
C GLN A 312 -46.85 -47.54 -54.85
N GLU A 313 -45.59 -47.23 -55.21
CA GLU A 313 -44.49 -47.17 -54.21
C GLU A 313 -44.31 -45.82 -53.45
N PHE A 314 -45.07 -44.77 -53.77
CA PHE A 314 -44.79 -43.40 -53.29
C PHE A 314 -45.14 -43.10 -51.80
N MET A 315 -45.85 -44.00 -51.11
CA MET A 315 -46.53 -43.66 -49.83
C MET A 315 -45.71 -43.90 -48.53
N ARG A 316 -44.48 -44.43 -48.61
CA ARG A 316 -43.75 -44.92 -47.42
C ARG A 316 -42.97 -43.86 -46.62
N ASN A 317 -42.54 -42.74 -47.23
CA ASN A 317 -41.55 -41.83 -46.64
C ASN A 317 -42.12 -40.63 -45.85
N LYS A 318 -43.41 -40.64 -45.48
CA LYS A 318 -44.08 -39.48 -44.86
C LYS A 318 -44.09 -39.48 -43.31
N ALA A 319 -43.77 -40.62 -42.67
CA ALA A 319 -43.99 -40.84 -41.23
C ALA A 319 -42.94 -40.21 -40.30
N GLU A 320 -41.78 -39.79 -40.82
CA GLU A 320 -40.62 -39.34 -40.02
C GLU A 320 -40.75 -37.90 -39.48
N ARG A 321 -41.98 -37.36 -39.45
CA ARG A 321 -42.25 -35.91 -39.28
C ARG A 321 -42.81 -35.50 -37.91
N GLU A 322 -42.97 -36.43 -36.96
CA GLU A 322 -43.72 -36.15 -35.72
C GLU A 322 -42.93 -36.32 -34.41
N ALA A 323 -41.77 -36.99 -34.40
CA ALA A 323 -40.93 -37.16 -33.19
C ALA A 323 -40.33 -35.84 -32.64
N ALA A 324 -40.31 -34.76 -33.44
CA ALA A 324 -39.70 -33.49 -33.06
C ALA A 324 -40.57 -32.59 -32.16
N ARG A 325 -41.81 -32.98 -31.82
CA ARG A 325 -42.75 -32.14 -31.04
C ARG A 325 -42.80 -32.40 -29.54
N GLU A 326 -42.09 -33.41 -29.00
CA GLU A 326 -42.14 -33.74 -27.56
C GLU A 326 -41.16 -32.96 -26.67
N ALA A 327 -40.17 -32.26 -27.24
CA ALA A 327 -39.07 -31.66 -26.48
C ALA A 327 -39.40 -30.33 -25.76
N GLU A 328 -40.52 -29.66 -26.06
CA GLU A 328 -40.82 -28.30 -25.56
C GLU A 328 -41.80 -28.23 -24.37
N LEU A 329 -42.49 -29.32 -24.01
CA LEU A 329 -43.60 -29.25 -23.04
C LEU A 329 -43.26 -29.53 -21.56
N ASN A 330 -42.02 -29.90 -21.23
CA ASN A 330 -41.54 -29.96 -19.84
C ASN A 330 -41.01 -28.60 -19.35
N ALA A 331 -41.88 -27.60 -19.49
CA ALA A 331 -41.62 -26.22 -19.10
C ALA A 331 -41.37 -26.05 -17.58
N ALA A 332 -40.38 -25.21 -17.26
CA ALA A 332 -40.54 -24.06 -16.35
C ALA A 332 -41.38 -24.23 -15.06
N LYS A 333 -41.22 -25.33 -14.30
CA LYS A 333 -42.05 -25.59 -13.09
C LYS A 333 -41.38 -25.52 -11.71
N ALA A 334 -40.10 -25.15 -11.59
CA ALA A 334 -39.49 -24.82 -10.28
C ALA A 334 -38.25 -23.89 -10.39
N ALA A 335 -38.43 -22.66 -10.89
CA ALA A 335 -37.37 -21.64 -10.92
C ALA A 335 -37.11 -20.96 -9.55
N LYS A 336 -37.85 -21.37 -8.51
CA LYS A 336 -37.87 -20.82 -7.15
C LYS A 336 -38.25 -22.00 -6.22
N GLU A 337 -37.76 -22.14 -5.00
CA GLU A 337 -37.10 -21.20 -4.08
C GLU A 337 -35.86 -21.94 -3.51
N ARG A 338 -34.61 -21.48 -3.62
CA ARG A 338 -34.01 -20.20 -3.19
C ARG A 338 -34.27 -19.91 -1.71
N GLU A 339 -33.26 -20.25 -0.89
CA GLU A 339 -33.18 -19.96 0.55
C GLU A 339 -34.29 -20.68 1.35
N ILE A 340 -34.09 -21.24 2.53
CA ILE A 340 -33.39 -20.84 3.75
C ILE A 340 -33.01 -22.22 4.37
N ALA A 341 -31.88 -22.50 5.01
CA ALA A 341 -31.29 -21.78 6.13
C ALA A 341 -29.94 -22.42 6.51
N ARG A 342 -28.99 -21.58 6.94
CA ARG A 342 -28.68 -21.39 8.38
C ARG A 342 -28.39 -22.61 9.29
N LEU A 343 -28.23 -23.84 8.80
CA LEU A 343 -27.98 -25.04 9.62
C LEU A 343 -26.84 -25.95 9.11
N ARG A 344 -25.71 -25.35 8.70
CA ARG A 344 -24.43 -26.08 8.49
C ARG A 344 -23.18 -25.35 9.01
N ALA A 345 -23.33 -24.37 9.90
CA ALA A 345 -22.24 -23.51 10.35
C ALA A 345 -22.08 -23.41 11.89
N GLN A 346 -22.68 -24.31 12.67
CA GLN A 346 -22.63 -24.23 14.14
C GLN A 346 -22.61 -25.59 14.85
N GLN A 347 -21.74 -26.51 14.41
CA GLN A 347 -21.59 -27.82 15.06
C GLN A 347 -20.15 -28.35 15.02
N GLN A 348 -19.19 -27.61 15.61
CA GLN A 348 -17.86 -28.16 15.93
C GLN A 348 -17.08 -27.38 17.01
N LYS A 349 -17.71 -27.05 18.15
CA LYS A 349 -16.99 -26.50 19.33
C LYS A 349 -17.73 -26.69 20.66
N ALA A 350 -18.10 -27.93 20.98
CA ALA A 350 -18.85 -28.26 22.19
C ALA A 350 -18.55 -29.68 22.74
N GLN A 351 -17.29 -30.11 22.70
CA GLN A 351 -16.79 -31.30 23.41
C GLN A 351 -15.42 -30.98 24.04
N ASP A 352 -15.24 -31.52 25.25
CA ASP A 352 -14.06 -31.51 26.12
C ASP A 352 -13.53 -30.18 26.69
N GLN A 353 -13.96 -29.87 27.92
CA GLN A 353 -13.09 -29.63 29.10
C GLN A 353 -13.93 -29.27 30.34
N GLN A 354 -14.49 -30.26 31.04
CA GLN A 354 -15.23 -30.04 32.29
C GLN A 354 -15.19 -31.24 33.25
N ALA A 355 -13.99 -31.74 33.57
CA ALA A 355 -13.78 -32.87 34.49
C ALA A 355 -12.41 -32.77 35.21
N ALA A 356 -12.25 -31.82 36.13
CA ALA A 356 -10.99 -31.60 36.86
C ALA A 356 -11.15 -30.91 38.24
N LEU A 357 -12.21 -31.23 39.00
CA LEU A 357 -12.31 -30.94 40.43
C LEU A 357 -13.07 -32.07 41.13
N ASP A 358 -12.34 -32.99 41.76
CA ASP A 358 -12.86 -33.81 42.87
C ASP A 358 -11.74 -33.97 43.91
N GLU A 359 -11.49 -32.84 44.54
CA GLU A 359 -10.65 -32.63 45.71
C GLU A 359 -11.49 -32.97 46.94
N LEU A 360 -11.32 -34.17 47.55
CA LEU A 360 -11.60 -34.52 48.97
C LEU A 360 -11.62 -36.04 49.23
N ASN A 361 -10.52 -36.62 49.75
CA ASN A 361 -10.59 -37.78 50.64
C ASN A 361 -9.26 -38.09 51.37
N ALA A 362 -9.37 -38.41 52.66
CA ALA A 362 -8.40 -39.06 53.57
C ALA A 362 -7.72 -38.20 54.68
N LEU A 363 -8.02 -38.60 55.93
CA LEU A 363 -7.46 -38.18 57.24
C LEU A 363 -7.37 -39.44 58.12
N ARG A 364 -6.37 -39.55 59.03
CA ARG A 364 -6.36 -40.31 60.34
C ARG A 364 -4.93 -40.74 60.79
N VAL A 365 -4.39 -40.16 61.86
CA VAL A 365 -3.34 -40.73 62.76
C VAL A 365 -3.38 -39.99 64.13
N GLN A 366 -3.63 -40.66 65.27
CA GLN A 366 -3.21 -40.29 66.67
C GLN A 366 -3.95 -41.09 67.77
N GLU A 367 -3.22 -41.64 68.78
CA GLU A 367 -3.58 -41.88 70.21
C GLU A 367 -2.57 -42.87 70.87
N GLU A 368 -2.01 -42.60 72.08
CA GLU A 368 -1.01 -43.50 72.73
C GLU A 368 -0.86 -43.48 74.29
N VAL A 369 0.13 -42.76 74.88
CA VAL A 369 0.76 -43.09 76.20
C VAL A 369 0.33 -42.21 77.41
N GLU A 370 0.05 -42.84 78.57
CA GLU A 370 -0.06 -42.21 79.92
C GLU A 370 -0.01 -43.28 81.07
N ARG A 371 0.70 -43.08 82.23
CA ARG A 371 0.57 -43.70 83.64
C ARG A 371 1.89 -43.72 84.52
N GLU A 372 1.81 -43.70 85.90
CA GLU A 372 2.78 -44.11 87.03
C GLU A 372 3.12 -43.09 88.23
N TRP A 373 3.14 -43.45 89.58
CA TRP A 373 3.64 -42.68 90.82
C TRP A 373 3.43 -43.34 92.27
N ARG A 374 4.11 -42.96 93.45
CA ARG A 374 3.67 -43.04 94.95
C ARG A 374 4.69 -42.94 96.23
N GLU A 375 4.18 -42.57 97.46
CA GLU A 375 4.48 -42.81 98.98
C GLU A 375 5.67 -42.26 99.91
N ARG A 376 5.48 -42.11 101.29
CA ARG A 376 6.42 -42.25 102.54
C ARG A 376 6.07 -41.49 103.91
N GLU A 377 6.58 -41.88 105.14
CA GLU A 377 6.38 -41.22 106.52
C GLU A 377 7.26 -41.76 107.78
N MET A 378 7.21 -41.14 109.02
CA MET A 378 7.28 -41.64 110.49
C MET A 378 8.34 -41.22 111.62
N THR A 379 8.03 -41.44 112.95
CA THR A 379 8.83 -41.42 114.28
C THR A 379 9.31 -40.13 115.05
N ALA A 380 8.50 -39.43 115.91
CA ALA A 380 8.79 -37.98 116.21
C ALA A 380 8.72 -37.30 117.65
N ALA A 381 8.56 -37.95 118.82
CA ALA A 381 7.98 -37.25 120.02
C ALA A 381 8.89 -36.61 121.13
N ALA A 382 9.80 -37.34 121.81
CA ALA A 382 10.22 -36.96 123.19
C ALA A 382 11.38 -35.96 123.34
N LYS A 383 12.17 -35.68 122.29
CA LYS A 383 13.25 -34.66 122.28
C LYS A 383 12.76 -33.24 122.71
N ARG A 384 11.44 -33.00 122.65
CA ARG A 384 10.79 -31.69 122.65
C ARG A 384 10.97 -30.81 123.90
N LYS A 385 11.08 -31.31 125.14
CA LYS A 385 10.85 -30.42 126.32
C LYS A 385 12.04 -29.56 126.75
N GLN A 386 13.25 -30.08 126.94
CA GLN A 386 14.42 -29.23 127.25
C GLN A 386 14.76 -28.31 126.06
N GLN A 387 14.52 -28.80 124.84
CA GLN A 387 14.54 -27.98 123.64
C GLN A 387 13.65 -26.71 123.78
N LEU A 388 12.55 -26.71 124.54
CA LEU A 388 11.66 -25.53 124.67
C LEU A 388 12.28 -24.35 125.41
N GLU A 389 13.12 -24.55 126.43
CA GLU A 389 13.63 -23.44 127.26
C GLU A 389 14.86 -22.77 126.62
N ASP A 390 15.78 -23.57 126.06
CA ASP A 390 16.82 -23.04 125.20
C ASP A 390 16.23 -22.49 123.89
N MET A 391 15.12 -23.05 123.38
CA MET A 391 14.35 -22.37 122.34
C MET A 391 13.70 -21.07 122.84
N LYS A 392 13.34 -20.86 124.11
CA LYS A 392 12.81 -19.56 124.56
C LYS A 392 13.87 -18.46 124.53
N ARG A 393 15.07 -18.72 125.08
CA ARG A 393 16.19 -17.77 125.01
C ARG A 393 16.69 -17.58 123.57
N GLY A 394 16.81 -18.68 122.82
CA GLY A 394 17.10 -18.64 121.38
C GLY A 394 16.07 -17.84 120.59
N ARG A 395 14.76 -18.00 120.86
CA ARG A 395 13.68 -17.23 120.23
C ARG A 395 13.76 -15.73 120.53
N GLN A 396 14.17 -15.32 121.73
CA GLN A 396 14.28 -13.89 122.04
C GLN A 396 15.39 -13.23 121.22
N LEU A 397 16.59 -13.82 121.20
CA LEU A 397 17.69 -13.35 120.35
C LEU A 397 17.33 -13.44 118.86
N GLN A 398 16.71 -14.54 118.43
CA GLN A 398 16.22 -14.71 117.06
C GLN A 398 15.16 -13.67 116.67
N VAL A 399 14.30 -13.23 117.59
CA VAL A 399 13.31 -12.15 117.35
C VAL A 399 14.00 -10.79 117.23
N GLU A 400 15.05 -10.52 118.01
CA GLU A 400 15.81 -9.28 117.89
C GLU A 400 16.65 -9.23 116.60
N ASP A 401 17.29 -10.33 116.24
CA ASP A 401 18.04 -10.43 114.99
C ASP A 401 17.11 -10.47 113.77
N LEU A 402 15.93 -11.08 113.88
CA LEU A 402 14.87 -10.98 112.86
C LEU A 402 14.38 -9.53 112.70
N ARG A 403 14.21 -8.77 113.79
CA ARG A 403 13.84 -7.35 113.71
C ARG A 403 14.92 -6.49 113.04
N LYS A 404 16.21 -6.75 113.31
CA LYS A 404 17.32 -6.08 112.63
C LYS A 404 17.39 -6.46 111.16
N ALA A 405 17.23 -7.75 110.84
CA ALA A 405 17.19 -8.25 109.47
C ALA A 405 16.01 -7.65 108.69
N GLN A 406 14.82 -7.59 109.30
CA GLN A 406 13.62 -6.99 108.74
C GLN A 406 13.77 -5.48 108.52
N ALA A 407 14.44 -4.75 109.42
CA ALA A 407 14.76 -3.34 109.20
C ALA A 407 15.70 -3.12 107.99
N LEU A 408 16.74 -3.96 107.87
CA LEU A 408 17.65 -3.95 106.72
C LEU A 408 16.98 -4.45 105.42
N GLU A 409 15.95 -5.29 105.52
CA GLU A 409 15.13 -5.74 104.39
C GLU A 409 14.21 -4.60 103.93
N ILE A 410 13.50 -3.92 104.84
CA ILE A 410 12.70 -2.72 104.53
C ILE A 410 13.56 -1.62 103.90
N GLU A 411 14.75 -1.34 104.42
CA GLU A 411 15.64 -0.33 103.82
C GLU A 411 16.11 -0.72 102.41
N ARG A 412 16.35 -2.02 102.16
CA ARG A 412 16.65 -2.53 100.80
C ARG A 412 15.43 -2.44 99.89
N ASP A 413 14.25 -2.83 100.36
CA ASP A 413 12.99 -2.74 99.63
C ASP A 413 12.65 -1.28 99.26
N GLU A 414 12.91 -0.31 100.15
CA GLU A 414 12.76 1.13 99.87
C GLU A 414 13.76 1.58 98.79
N GLN A 415 15.02 1.15 98.87
CA GLN A 415 16.05 1.47 97.87
C GLN A 415 15.74 0.82 96.50
N GLU A 416 15.27 -0.44 96.48
CA GLU A 416 14.83 -1.14 95.28
C GLU A 416 13.58 -0.49 94.70
N PHE A 417 12.58 -0.14 95.52
CA PHE A 417 11.39 0.60 95.10
C PHE A 417 11.76 1.94 94.48
N HIS A 418 12.68 2.71 95.07
CA HIS A 418 13.18 3.96 94.51
C HIS A 418 13.95 3.76 93.19
N GLN A 419 14.70 2.67 93.03
CA GLN A 419 15.35 2.32 91.76
C GLN A 419 14.33 1.93 90.69
N VAL A 420 13.36 1.08 91.02
CA VAL A 420 12.26 0.69 90.12
C VAL A 420 11.42 1.91 89.71
N ALA A 421 11.11 2.81 90.64
CA ALA A 421 10.38 4.05 90.36
C ALA A 421 11.16 4.99 89.42
N LYS A 422 12.49 5.11 89.59
CA LYS A 422 13.35 5.85 88.64
C LYS A 422 13.32 5.22 87.24
N VAL A 423 13.50 3.90 87.15
CA VAL A 423 13.46 3.17 85.86
C VAL A 423 12.08 3.27 85.20
N GLN A 424 10.98 3.16 85.96
CA GLN A 424 9.63 3.37 85.44
C GLN A 424 9.41 4.80 84.92
N ASN A 425 9.90 5.82 85.63
CA ASN A 425 9.80 7.21 85.18
C ASN A 425 10.63 7.43 83.90
N GLU A 426 11.85 6.91 83.82
CA GLU A 426 12.65 6.95 82.58
C GLU A 426 11.96 6.23 81.41
N LEU A 427 11.37 5.06 81.64
CA LEU A 427 10.61 4.34 80.62
C LEU A 427 9.38 5.13 80.18
N TYR A 428 8.68 5.77 81.11
CA TYR A 428 7.55 6.66 80.83
C TYR A 428 7.96 7.86 79.97
N GLN A 429 9.07 8.55 80.29
CA GLN A 429 9.60 9.63 79.46
C GLN A 429 10.01 9.14 78.07
N LYS A 430 10.71 8.01 77.97
CA LYS A 430 11.10 7.38 76.69
C LYS A 430 9.88 7.00 75.84
N ASP A 431 8.78 6.55 76.46
CA ASP A 431 7.54 6.21 75.75
C ASP A 431 6.73 7.45 75.34
N LEU A 432 6.76 8.52 76.14
CA LEU A 432 6.21 9.83 75.80
C LEU A 432 6.94 10.46 74.61
N GLU A 433 8.28 10.42 74.58
CA GLU A 433 9.12 10.88 73.47
C GLU A 433 8.80 10.10 72.19
N LYS A 434 8.71 8.77 72.26
CA LYS A 434 8.29 7.90 71.13
C LYS A 434 6.88 8.23 70.64
N LYS A 435 5.94 8.53 71.55
CA LYS A 435 4.58 8.97 71.18
C LYS A 435 4.60 10.35 70.50
N ARG A 436 5.49 11.27 70.92
CA ARG A 436 5.67 12.58 70.24
C ARG A 436 6.22 12.40 68.82
N GLN A 437 7.31 11.63 68.68
CA GLN A 437 7.92 11.31 67.37
C GLN A 437 6.93 10.62 66.42
N ARG A 438 6.14 9.65 66.90
CA ARG A 438 5.08 9.00 66.10
C ARG A 438 4.00 9.98 65.65
N ARG A 439 3.59 10.94 66.50
CA ARG A 439 2.64 12.00 66.13
C ARG A 439 3.23 12.96 65.10
N GLU A 440 4.47 13.39 65.29
CA GLU A 440 5.19 14.26 64.36
C GLU A 440 5.33 13.60 62.98
N ALA A 441 5.77 12.33 62.94
CA ALA A 441 5.87 11.53 61.71
C ALA A 441 4.51 11.33 61.03
N ALA A 442 3.43 11.04 61.79
CA ALA A 442 2.08 10.94 61.23
C ALA A 442 1.59 12.28 60.64
N VAL A 443 1.94 13.41 61.24
CA VAL A 443 1.64 14.76 60.70
C VAL A 443 2.46 15.05 59.44
N GLN A 444 3.73 14.66 59.39
CA GLN A 444 4.57 14.79 58.19
C GLN A 444 4.03 13.93 57.04
N HIS A 445 3.78 12.64 57.28
CA HIS A 445 3.18 11.72 56.32
C HIS A 445 1.81 12.24 55.82
N ARG A 446 0.96 12.78 56.71
CA ARG A 446 -0.31 13.42 56.29
C ARG A 446 -0.09 14.64 55.38
N LYS A 447 0.92 15.47 55.65
CA LYS A 447 1.26 16.63 54.79
C LYS A 447 1.79 16.18 53.43
N GLU A 448 2.60 15.13 53.37
CA GLU A 448 3.10 14.54 52.12
C GLU A 448 1.98 13.90 51.31
N LEU A 449 1.09 13.16 51.95
CA LEU A 449 -0.07 12.54 51.30
C LEU A 449 -1.05 13.61 50.75
N LEU A 450 -1.24 14.73 51.46
CA LEU A 450 -1.99 15.88 50.94
C LEU A 450 -1.29 16.58 49.78
N LYS A 451 0.06 16.65 49.75
CA LYS A 451 0.82 17.15 48.59
C LYS A 451 0.63 16.23 47.39
N GLN A 452 0.79 14.91 47.57
CA GLN A 452 0.60 13.92 46.50
C GLN A 452 -0.82 13.95 45.92
N ILE A 453 -1.85 14.13 46.75
CA ILE A 453 -3.24 14.32 46.27
C ILE A 453 -3.35 15.60 45.45
N ASN A 454 -2.80 16.73 45.92
CA ASN A 454 -2.84 18.00 45.20
C ASN A 454 -2.02 17.97 43.89
N GLU A 455 -0.90 17.25 43.86
CA GLU A 455 -0.07 17.04 42.68
C GLU A 455 -0.81 16.17 41.65
N LYS A 456 -1.37 15.02 42.06
CA LYS A 456 -2.20 14.19 41.16
C LYS A 456 -3.45 14.89 40.65
N GLU A 457 -4.12 15.70 41.47
CA GLU A 457 -5.29 16.45 40.99
C GLU A 457 -4.88 17.57 40.01
N ARG A 458 -3.69 18.19 40.20
CA ARG A 458 -3.12 19.12 39.21
C ARG A 458 -2.73 18.42 37.90
N GLU A 459 -2.10 17.26 37.97
CA GLU A 459 -1.78 16.43 36.80
C GLU A 459 -3.07 16.07 36.05
N ARG A 460 -4.10 15.60 36.75
CA ARG A 460 -5.42 15.28 36.19
C ARG A 460 -6.11 16.50 35.55
N ILE A 461 -6.04 17.68 36.19
CA ILE A 461 -6.57 18.93 35.64
C ILE A 461 -5.79 19.35 34.38
N ASN A 462 -4.47 19.17 34.38
CA ASN A 462 -3.64 19.47 33.21
C ASN A 462 -3.94 18.50 32.08
N GLU A 463 -3.98 17.18 32.31
CA GLU A 463 -4.40 16.21 31.29
C GLU A 463 -5.77 16.51 30.68
N LEU A 464 -6.72 17.02 31.49
CA LEU A 464 -8.04 17.42 31.01
C LEU A 464 -7.99 18.71 30.16
N LYS A 465 -7.09 19.65 30.49
CA LYS A 465 -6.81 20.82 29.65
C LYS A 465 -6.12 20.40 28.36
N ASP A 466 -5.07 19.61 28.43
CA ASP A 466 -4.31 19.12 27.28
C ASP A 466 -5.25 18.41 26.28
N LYS A 467 -6.11 17.50 26.75
CA LYS A 467 -7.16 16.86 25.93
C LYS A 467 -8.19 17.84 25.35
N PHE A 468 -8.50 18.93 26.06
CA PHE A 468 -9.41 19.96 25.56
C PHE A 468 -8.72 20.85 24.51
N GLU A 469 -7.45 21.21 24.74
CA GLU A 469 -6.60 21.98 23.84
C GLU A 469 -6.34 21.19 22.55
N GLU A 470 -5.99 19.90 22.64
CA GLU A 470 -5.97 18.92 21.54
C GLU A 470 -7.32 18.89 20.79
N GLY A 471 -8.45 18.85 21.52
CA GLY A 471 -9.78 18.92 20.93
C GLY A 471 -10.04 20.22 20.17
N THR A 472 -9.52 21.36 20.65
CA THR A 472 -9.64 22.66 19.95
C THR A 472 -8.71 22.79 18.77
N THR A 473 -7.46 22.29 18.85
CA THR A 473 -6.51 22.31 17.74
C THR A 473 -6.97 21.40 16.61
N LEU A 474 -7.45 20.18 16.92
CA LEU A 474 -8.03 19.28 15.91
C LEU A 474 -9.24 19.89 15.20
N ARG A 475 -10.12 20.62 15.91
CA ARG A 475 -11.23 21.35 15.29
C ARG A 475 -10.74 22.47 14.38
N LEU A 476 -9.77 23.26 14.83
CA LEU A 476 -9.21 24.35 14.04
C LEU A 476 -8.45 23.82 12.81
N GLU A 477 -7.72 22.72 12.92
CA GLU A 477 -7.11 22.02 11.78
C GLU A 477 -8.15 21.50 10.78
N GLN A 478 -9.27 20.94 11.26
CA GLN A 478 -10.39 20.51 10.41
C GLN A 478 -11.06 21.69 9.71
N GLU A 479 -11.29 22.80 10.41
CA GLU A 479 -11.84 24.04 9.84
C GLU A 479 -10.89 24.59 8.76
N VAL A 480 -9.60 24.74 9.06
CA VAL A 480 -8.58 25.19 8.10
C VAL A 480 -8.47 24.24 6.90
N ARG A 481 -8.51 22.91 7.11
CA ARG A 481 -8.57 21.92 6.02
C ARG A 481 -9.81 22.12 5.16
N SER A 482 -10.98 22.30 5.77
CA SER A 482 -12.25 22.50 5.04
C SER A 482 -12.26 23.80 4.22
N ILE A 483 -11.73 24.89 4.77
CA ILE A 483 -11.60 26.19 4.09
C ILE A 483 -10.61 26.06 2.93
N ASN A 484 -9.47 25.39 3.14
CA ASN A 484 -8.50 25.15 2.07
C ASN A 484 -9.11 24.31 0.94
N ILE A 485 -9.77 23.19 1.24
CA ILE A 485 -10.47 22.35 0.25
C ILE A 485 -11.50 23.19 -0.51
N ASN A 486 -12.38 23.91 0.17
CA ASN A 486 -13.40 24.77 -0.47
C ASN A 486 -12.77 25.83 -1.39
N ASN A 487 -11.65 26.45 -0.98
CA ASN A 487 -10.92 27.41 -1.81
C ASN A 487 -10.31 26.76 -3.06
N ILE A 488 -9.82 25.52 -2.97
CA ILE A 488 -9.27 24.77 -4.11
C ILE A 488 -10.39 24.33 -5.06
N LEU A 489 -11.52 23.88 -4.52
CA LEU A 489 -12.71 23.53 -5.30
C LEU A 489 -13.24 24.76 -6.07
N LYS A 490 -13.36 25.93 -5.42
CA LYS A 490 -13.71 27.19 -6.08
C LYS A 490 -12.71 27.56 -7.19
N LYS A 491 -11.40 27.46 -6.94
CA LYS A 491 -10.37 27.68 -7.97
C LYS A 491 -10.48 26.70 -9.14
N LYS A 492 -10.82 25.43 -8.90
CA LYS A 492 -11.04 24.44 -9.97
C LYS A 492 -12.26 24.77 -10.81
N VAL A 493 -13.39 25.13 -10.19
CA VAL A 493 -14.59 25.59 -10.90
C VAL A 493 -14.33 26.86 -11.70
N GLN A 494 -13.63 27.85 -11.12
CA GLN A 494 -13.23 29.06 -11.83
C GLN A 494 -12.35 28.74 -13.05
N ARG A 495 -11.38 27.83 -12.92
CA ARG A 495 -10.59 27.33 -14.07
C ARG A 495 -11.46 26.68 -15.15
N LEU A 496 -12.63 26.11 -14.86
CA LEU A 496 -13.55 25.60 -15.90
C LEU A 496 -14.23 26.74 -16.66
N ARG A 497 -14.66 27.79 -15.94
CA ARG A 497 -15.19 29.02 -16.56
C ARG A 497 -14.13 29.71 -17.43
N GLU A 498 -12.90 29.81 -16.95
CA GLU A 498 -11.75 30.36 -17.72
C GLU A 498 -11.43 29.54 -18.99
N ASN A 499 -11.72 28.23 -18.99
CA ASN A 499 -11.57 27.35 -20.15
C ASN A 499 -12.84 27.29 -21.05
N ASN A 500 -13.79 28.22 -20.88
CA ASN A 500 -15.03 28.32 -21.67
C ASN A 500 -15.90 27.05 -21.68
N VAL A 501 -15.91 26.28 -20.57
CA VAL A 501 -16.87 25.17 -20.42
C VAL A 501 -18.29 25.73 -20.30
N PRO A 502 -19.30 25.19 -21.02
CA PRO A 502 -20.68 25.70 -20.95
C PRO A 502 -21.23 25.76 -19.52
N GLU A 503 -21.85 26.88 -19.16
CA GLU A 503 -22.22 27.20 -17.77
C GLU A 503 -23.22 26.20 -17.16
N ASN A 504 -24.03 25.51 -17.97
CA ASN A 504 -24.91 24.43 -17.51
C ASN A 504 -24.11 23.33 -16.78
N PHE A 505 -23.03 22.86 -17.41
CA PHE A 505 -22.13 21.86 -16.87
C PHE A 505 -21.36 22.35 -15.63
N VAL A 506 -20.98 23.63 -15.62
CA VAL A 506 -20.30 24.26 -14.48
C VAL A 506 -21.22 24.30 -13.26
N ARG A 507 -22.49 24.68 -13.45
CA ARG A 507 -23.52 24.70 -12.39
C ARG A 507 -23.83 23.33 -11.84
N ASP A 508 -23.89 22.30 -12.69
CA ASP A 508 -24.07 20.92 -12.23
C ASP A 508 -22.89 20.45 -11.36
N ILE A 509 -21.64 20.81 -11.73
CA ILE A 509 -20.46 20.58 -10.90
C ILE A 509 -20.55 21.33 -9.56
N GLU A 510 -20.87 22.62 -9.56
CA GLU A 510 -21.02 23.44 -8.34
C GLU A 510 -22.07 22.84 -7.39
N ARG A 511 -23.23 22.44 -7.93
CA ARG A 511 -24.33 21.82 -7.20
C ARG A 511 -23.92 20.48 -6.59
N GLN A 512 -23.25 19.62 -7.33
CA GLN A 512 -22.84 18.29 -6.86
C GLN A 512 -21.69 18.37 -5.84
N LEU A 513 -20.77 19.32 -6.01
CA LEU A 513 -19.71 19.60 -5.04
C LEU A 513 -20.20 20.38 -3.80
N LYS A 514 -21.49 20.75 -3.75
CA LYS A 514 -22.11 21.57 -2.70
C LYS A 514 -21.34 22.87 -2.45
N ILE A 515 -20.74 23.44 -3.51
CA ILE A 515 -20.16 24.78 -3.51
C ILE A 515 -21.32 25.77 -3.64
N VAL A 516 -22.24 25.72 -2.68
CA VAL A 516 -23.37 26.64 -2.61
C VAL A 516 -22.82 27.94 -2.06
N GLU A 517 -22.82 28.97 -2.89
CA GLU A 517 -22.71 30.33 -2.42
C GLU A 517 -23.88 30.61 -1.47
N LYS A 518 -23.56 30.95 -0.22
CA LYS A 518 -24.49 31.50 0.75
C LYS A 518 -24.56 33.01 0.59
#